data_AF-A0A4P5XAB9-F1
#
_entry.id   AF-A0A4P5XAB9-F1
#
_cell.length_a   1.000
_cell.length_b   1.000
_cell.length_c   1.000
_cell.angle_alpha   90.00
_cell.angle_beta   90.00
_cell.angle_gamma   90.00
#
_symmetry.space_group_name_H-M   'P 1'
#
loop_
_entity.id
_entity.type
_entity.pdbx_description
1 polymer ?
#
loop_
_entity_poly.entity_id
_entity_poly.type
_entity_poly.pdbx_seq_one_letter_code
_entity_poly.pdbx_strand_id
1 'polypeptide(L)'
;MCLALLPVLAGTAGKALAQSSVFYNEPSGEQQQELKQWGTMYLELLDNGTPAEDAASFAFTKADMNSALFSPVRVAMSIVGEAIGQSGCATTTIQPGGGGTIDENLVAYLTLGKITTSLANTDATTAHLTAIINNNDAQFTIENNVLVSEGLTPSVIATVPGAKQYTTVSNATATWISQLGTLSPGWAAQRDFTEEGKRQLLGMVSEVDVFEGQIRDWAAVNGIDLTVYRVVANFGAYGSLPIFVGVYQSGSDTGFVLIDGVNGEVDGPFVSGSAIDPRGLLVLHGGAFVSGTGVQVVDAETGKCAEVAKGWKNTPPPGYFPRPVLPITPVWPPGLQPSPVPVCGNPESPAAPACYPFNPDPSRPGWFGDYYCRTSGAVCICDSYGQEIDNTPGNIIVIRIRCISLGGCPTGPFTAPPGTPHGPPGGGNCKQQHWY
;
A
#
# COMPACT_ATOMS: atom_id res chain seq x y z
N MET A 1 -53.65 -13.51 -28.62
CA MET A 1 -52.31 -13.78 -28.06
C MET A 1 -52.20 -12.96 -26.79
N CYS A 2 -52.52 -13.57 -25.64
CA CYS A 2 -52.43 -12.92 -24.33
C CYS A 2 -51.02 -13.12 -23.78
N LEU A 3 -50.27 -12.04 -23.59
CA LEU A 3 -49.05 -12.06 -22.78
C LEU A 3 -49.47 -12.13 -21.31
N ALA A 4 -49.10 -13.21 -20.64
CA ALA A 4 -49.23 -13.33 -19.19
C ALA A 4 -48.06 -12.59 -18.52
N LEU A 5 -48.37 -11.60 -17.68
CA LEU A 5 -47.41 -11.04 -16.72
C LEU A 5 -47.13 -12.07 -15.64
N LEU A 6 -45.87 -12.48 -15.53
CA LEU A 6 -45.34 -13.20 -14.36
C LEU A 6 -45.15 -12.20 -13.21
N PRO A 7 -45.68 -12.47 -12.01
CA PRO A 7 -45.36 -11.66 -10.83
C PRO A 7 -43.93 -11.98 -10.41
N VAL A 8 -43.06 -10.96 -10.46
CA VAL A 8 -41.76 -10.98 -9.77
C VAL A 8 -42.06 -10.95 -8.28
N LEU A 9 -41.91 -12.10 -7.62
CA LEU A 9 -41.85 -12.19 -6.16
C LEU A 9 -40.56 -11.49 -5.70
N ALA A 10 -40.65 -10.18 -5.46
CA ALA A 10 -39.64 -9.43 -4.71
C ALA A 10 -39.67 -9.92 -3.26
N GLY A 11 -38.93 -10.99 -2.97
CA GLY A 11 -38.58 -11.34 -1.60
C GLY A 11 -37.69 -10.25 -1.05
N THR A 12 -38.22 -9.40 -0.17
CA THR A 12 -37.40 -8.53 0.67
C THR A 12 -36.57 -9.44 1.59
N ALA A 13 -35.35 -9.78 1.17
CA ALA A 13 -34.36 -10.36 2.05
C ALA A 13 -34.16 -9.35 3.19
N GLY A 14 -34.67 -9.67 4.38
CA GLY A 14 -34.49 -8.82 5.54
C GLY A 14 -33.00 -8.60 5.75
N LYS A 15 -32.56 -7.33 5.84
CA LYS A 15 -31.18 -6.97 6.18
C LYS A 15 -30.80 -7.77 7.43
N ALA A 16 -29.82 -8.67 7.30
CA ALA A 16 -29.36 -9.47 8.43
C ALA A 16 -28.86 -8.52 9.52
N LEU A 17 -29.17 -8.77 10.79
CA LEU A 17 -28.87 -7.89 11.94
C LEU A 17 -27.38 -7.52 12.09
N ALA A 18 -26.46 -8.21 11.40
CA ALA A 18 -25.03 -7.87 11.33
C ALA A 18 -24.68 -6.74 10.32
N GLN A 19 -25.63 -6.31 9.49
CA GLN A 19 -25.45 -5.24 8.50
C GLN A 19 -25.62 -3.84 9.09
N SER A 20 -25.74 -3.64 10.41
CA SER A 20 -25.94 -2.31 11.02
C SER A 20 -24.64 -1.55 11.35
N SER A 21 -23.48 -2.02 10.89
CA SER A 21 -22.20 -1.34 11.15
C SER A 21 -21.98 -0.17 10.19
N VAL A 22 -21.11 0.77 10.58
CA VAL A 22 -20.68 1.89 9.70
C VAL A 22 -19.94 1.41 8.46
N PHE A 23 -19.46 0.17 8.49
CA PHE A 23 -18.78 -0.43 7.35
C PHE A 23 -19.73 -0.81 6.24
N TYR A 24 -21.03 -1.02 6.49
CA TYR A 24 -21.99 -1.51 5.49
C TYR A 24 -23.13 -0.53 5.18
N ASN A 25 -23.44 0.42 6.07
CA ASN A 25 -24.44 1.46 5.77
C ASN A 25 -23.77 2.81 5.65
N GLU A 26 -24.39 3.67 4.84
CA GLU A 26 -24.08 5.09 4.84
C GLU A 26 -24.27 5.67 6.26
N PRO A 27 -23.26 6.35 6.82
CA PRO A 27 -23.43 7.04 8.08
C PRO A 27 -24.51 8.11 7.97
N SER A 28 -25.35 8.22 9.00
CA SER A 28 -26.51 9.10 8.99
C SER A 28 -26.42 10.17 10.08
N GLY A 29 -27.05 11.32 9.86
CA GLY A 29 -27.12 12.38 10.87
C GLY A 29 -25.74 12.95 11.20
N GLU A 30 -25.35 12.91 12.47
CA GLU A 30 -24.07 13.43 12.97
C GLU A 30 -22.86 12.79 12.29
N GLN A 31 -22.87 11.46 12.10
CA GLN A 31 -21.74 10.75 11.47
C GLN A 31 -21.50 11.18 10.02
N GLN A 32 -22.55 11.54 9.29
CA GLN A 32 -22.42 12.05 7.93
C GLN A 32 -21.79 13.46 7.93
N GLN A 33 -22.10 14.27 8.94
CA GLN A 33 -21.48 15.59 9.11
C GLN A 33 -20.00 15.45 9.47
N GLU A 34 -19.66 14.53 10.37
CA GLU A 34 -18.26 14.21 10.71
C GLU A 34 -17.48 13.71 9.49
N LEU A 35 -18.08 12.84 8.66
CA LEU A 35 -17.45 12.38 7.42
C LEU A 35 -17.14 13.53 6.46
N LYS A 36 -18.07 14.47 6.30
CA LYS A 36 -17.87 15.66 5.46
C LYS A 36 -16.81 16.59 6.03
N GLN A 37 -16.80 16.79 7.35
CA GLN A 37 -15.79 17.58 8.02
C GLN A 37 -14.40 16.94 7.84
N TRP A 38 -14.29 15.63 8.10
CA TRP A 38 -13.08 14.85 7.87
C TRP A 38 -12.61 14.96 6.42
N GLY A 39 -13.50 14.76 5.45
CA GLY A 39 -13.19 14.87 4.03
C GLY A 39 -12.70 16.26 3.64
N THR A 40 -13.29 17.32 4.20
CA THR A 40 -12.88 18.71 3.96
C THR A 40 -11.46 18.97 4.48
N MET A 41 -11.16 18.57 5.73
CA MET A 41 -9.82 18.71 6.30
C MET A 41 -8.77 17.87 5.54
N TYR A 42 -9.16 16.67 5.11
CA TYR A 42 -8.27 15.79 4.33
C TYR A 42 -7.92 16.41 2.98
N LEU A 43 -8.91 16.96 2.27
CA LEU A 43 -8.69 17.66 1.00
C LEU A 43 -7.86 18.93 1.20
N GLU A 44 -8.05 19.68 2.29
CA GLU A 44 -7.22 20.83 2.62
C GLU A 44 -5.75 20.46 2.80
N LEU A 45 -5.48 19.34 3.50
CA LEU A 45 -4.11 18.80 3.60
C LEU A 45 -3.54 18.46 2.23
N LEU A 46 -4.34 17.83 1.35
CA LEU A 46 -3.88 17.46 0.01
C LEU A 46 -3.57 18.68 -0.86
N ASP A 47 -4.43 19.71 -0.81
CA ASP A 47 -4.31 20.91 -1.63
C ASP A 47 -3.20 21.85 -1.14
N ASN A 48 -3.09 22.05 0.18
CA ASN A 48 -2.18 23.03 0.77
C ASN A 48 -0.89 22.41 1.34
N GLY A 49 -0.80 21.08 1.41
CA GLY A 49 0.31 20.37 2.06
C GLY A 49 0.39 20.59 3.57
N THR A 50 -0.61 21.24 4.17
CA THR A 50 -0.63 21.61 5.60
C THR A 50 -1.94 21.14 6.21
N PRO A 51 -1.93 20.47 7.38
CA PRO A 51 -3.15 20.07 8.07
C PRO A 51 -4.04 21.28 8.42
N ALA A 52 -5.36 21.08 8.36
CA ALA A 52 -6.33 22.05 8.86
C ALA A 52 -6.15 22.35 10.36
N GLU A 53 -6.55 23.53 10.83
CA GLU A 53 -6.35 23.98 12.21
C GLU A 53 -6.97 23.05 13.26
N ASP A 54 -8.13 22.47 12.95
CA ASP A 54 -8.89 21.58 13.83
C ASP A 54 -8.54 20.08 13.67
N ALA A 55 -7.69 19.72 12.71
CA ALA A 55 -7.32 18.33 12.40
C ALA A 55 -6.73 17.58 13.61
N ALA A 56 -5.93 18.26 14.44
CA ALA A 56 -5.31 17.66 15.62
C ALA A 56 -6.31 17.30 16.73
N SER A 57 -7.47 17.95 16.75
CA SER A 57 -8.56 17.70 17.70
C SER A 57 -9.68 16.83 17.15
N PHE A 58 -9.65 16.50 15.85
CA PHE A 58 -10.71 15.73 15.22
C PHE A 58 -10.69 14.28 15.68
N ALA A 59 -11.88 13.76 16.00
CA ALA A 59 -12.15 12.34 16.18
C ALA A 59 -13.62 12.10 15.81
N PHE A 60 -13.91 10.95 15.17
CA PHE A 60 -15.29 10.53 14.98
C PHE A 60 -15.91 10.16 16.32
N THR A 61 -17.16 10.54 16.56
CA THR A 61 -17.89 10.15 17.78
C THR A 61 -18.09 8.64 17.87
N LYS A 62 -18.22 7.94 16.72
CA LYS A 62 -18.30 6.48 16.67
C LYS A 62 -16.92 5.85 16.57
N ALA A 63 -16.56 5.05 17.57
CA ALA A 63 -15.25 4.39 17.66
C ALA A 63 -14.87 3.60 16.39
N ASP A 64 -15.82 2.88 15.79
CA ASP A 64 -15.58 2.09 14.55
C ASP A 64 -15.06 2.96 13.39
N MET A 65 -15.42 4.25 13.33
CA MET A 65 -14.99 5.16 12.28
C MET A 65 -13.56 5.69 12.50
N ASN A 66 -13.02 5.55 13.71
CA ASN A 66 -11.60 5.85 13.96
C ASN A 66 -10.69 4.62 13.75
N SER A 67 -11.28 3.45 13.45
CA SER A 67 -10.55 2.20 13.20
C SER A 67 -9.73 2.26 11.90
N ALA A 68 -8.60 1.55 11.87
CA ALA A 68 -7.86 1.27 10.63
C ALA A 68 -8.67 0.48 9.58
N LEU A 69 -9.80 -0.12 9.96
CA LEU A 69 -10.73 -0.78 9.03
C LEU A 69 -11.68 0.19 8.33
N PHE A 70 -11.73 1.45 8.77
CA PHE A 70 -12.59 2.48 8.19
C PHE A 70 -11.78 3.37 7.25
N SER A 71 -12.14 3.42 5.97
CA SER A 71 -11.44 4.27 5.00
C SER A 71 -12.41 5.00 4.06
N PRO A 72 -12.81 6.24 4.41
CA PRO A 72 -13.69 7.04 3.57
C PRO A 72 -13.13 7.28 2.16
N VAL A 73 -11.83 7.57 2.06
CA VAL A 73 -11.18 7.91 0.79
C VAL A 73 -11.11 6.71 -0.13
N ARG A 74 -10.70 5.54 0.36
CA ARG A 74 -10.51 4.37 -0.50
C ARG A 74 -11.82 3.91 -1.09
N VAL A 75 -12.88 3.96 -0.30
CA VAL A 75 -14.19 3.58 -0.82
C VAL A 75 -14.76 4.66 -1.73
N ALA A 76 -14.59 5.95 -1.41
CA ALA A 76 -14.94 7.04 -2.33
C ALA A 76 -14.26 6.87 -3.70
N MET A 77 -12.97 6.53 -3.74
CA MET A 77 -12.25 6.25 -4.98
C MET A 77 -12.86 5.10 -5.79
N SER A 78 -13.27 4.01 -5.11
CA SER A 78 -13.89 2.85 -5.75
C SER A 78 -15.25 3.23 -6.35
N ILE A 79 -16.10 3.91 -5.59
CA ILE A 79 -17.44 4.33 -6.03
C ILE A 79 -17.33 5.32 -7.19
N VAL A 80 -16.46 6.33 -7.07
CA VAL A 80 -16.23 7.31 -8.14
C VAL A 80 -15.69 6.63 -9.39
N GLY A 81 -14.70 5.74 -9.25
CA GLY A 81 -14.11 4.99 -10.36
C GLY A 81 -15.15 4.16 -11.11
N GLU A 82 -16.00 3.42 -10.38
CA GLU A 82 -17.10 2.65 -10.97
C GLU A 82 -18.11 3.55 -11.69
N ALA A 83 -18.53 4.64 -11.03
CA ALA A 83 -19.52 5.56 -11.58
C ALA A 83 -19.04 6.24 -12.87
N ILE A 84 -17.74 6.45 -13.07
CA ILE A 84 -17.20 7.06 -14.30
C ILE A 84 -16.73 6.02 -15.34
N GLY A 85 -17.06 4.73 -15.14
CA GLY A 85 -16.78 3.67 -16.11
C GLY A 85 -15.36 3.14 -16.09
N GLN A 86 -14.61 3.40 -15.02
CA GLN A 86 -13.39 2.65 -14.77
C GLN A 86 -13.80 1.27 -14.25
N SER A 87 -13.05 0.22 -14.63
CA SER A 87 -13.16 -1.08 -13.96
C SER A 87 -13.17 -0.83 -12.46
N GLY A 88 -14.05 -1.48 -11.67
CA GLY A 88 -14.40 -1.09 -10.29
C GLY A 88 -13.28 -0.88 -9.24
N CYS A 89 -12.01 -0.95 -9.63
CA CYS A 89 -10.87 -0.44 -8.90
C CYS A 89 -10.31 0.82 -9.59
N ALA A 90 -10.10 1.88 -8.81
CA ALA A 90 -9.70 3.19 -9.31
C ALA A 90 -8.42 3.14 -10.17
N THR A 91 -8.41 3.91 -11.27
CA THR A 91 -7.18 4.25 -12.01
C THR A 91 -6.65 5.64 -11.66
N THR A 92 -7.42 6.41 -10.89
CA THR A 92 -7.05 7.73 -10.36
C THR A 92 -6.17 7.56 -9.12
N THR A 93 -4.89 7.86 -9.25
CA THR A 93 -3.96 7.96 -8.11
C THR A 93 -4.21 9.25 -7.35
N ILE A 94 -4.52 9.16 -6.05
CA ILE A 94 -4.37 10.28 -5.11
C ILE A 94 -2.95 10.18 -4.56
N GLN A 95 -2.08 11.11 -4.93
CA GLN A 95 -0.76 11.25 -4.31
C GLN A 95 -0.79 12.50 -3.42
N PRO A 96 -0.69 12.35 -2.08
CA PRO A 96 -0.45 13.49 -1.20
C PRO A 96 0.82 14.23 -1.61
N GLY A 97 0.74 15.55 -1.82
CA GLY A 97 1.89 16.39 -2.17
C GLY A 97 2.41 16.27 -3.60
N GLY A 98 1.69 15.59 -4.51
CA GLY A 98 2.15 15.31 -5.88
C GLY A 98 1.80 16.36 -6.93
N GLY A 99 1.12 17.47 -6.59
CA GLY A 99 0.71 18.49 -7.56
C GLY A 99 -0.24 18.00 -8.67
N GLY A 100 -0.80 16.79 -8.54
CA GLY A 100 -1.83 16.27 -9.43
C GLY A 100 -3.19 16.86 -9.08
N THR A 101 -4.01 17.17 -10.09
CA THR A 101 -5.41 17.56 -9.88
C THR A 101 -6.17 16.38 -9.25
N ILE A 102 -6.69 16.58 -8.04
CA ILE A 102 -7.65 15.64 -7.42
C ILE A 102 -8.87 15.58 -8.35
N ASP A 103 -9.38 14.37 -8.57
CA ASP A 103 -10.59 14.17 -9.37
C ASP A 103 -11.77 14.96 -8.75
N GLU A 104 -12.41 15.83 -9.54
CA GLU A 104 -13.52 16.68 -9.07
C GLU A 104 -14.68 15.84 -8.48
N ASN A 105 -14.90 14.62 -8.99
CA ASN A 105 -15.91 13.72 -8.45
C ASN A 105 -15.50 13.12 -7.12
N LEU A 106 -14.20 12.90 -6.89
CA LEU A 106 -13.72 12.46 -5.59
C LEU A 106 -13.89 13.57 -4.54
N VAL A 107 -13.56 14.82 -4.90
CA VAL A 107 -13.80 15.99 -4.05
C VAL A 107 -15.29 16.12 -3.74
N ALA A 108 -16.14 16.10 -4.76
CA ALA A 108 -17.59 16.21 -4.61
C ALA A 108 -18.18 15.05 -3.81
N TYR A 109 -17.65 13.83 -3.96
CA TYR A 109 -18.14 12.69 -3.18
C TYR A 109 -17.76 12.82 -1.70
N LEU A 110 -16.50 13.14 -1.39
CA LEU A 110 -16.04 13.28 -0.01
C LEU A 110 -16.71 14.43 0.75
N THR A 111 -17.10 15.50 0.05
CA THR A 111 -17.68 16.71 0.68
C THR A 111 -19.21 16.74 0.61
N LEU A 112 -19.80 16.27 -0.49
CA LEU A 112 -21.23 16.40 -0.76
C LEU A 112 -21.94 15.05 -0.88
N GLY A 113 -21.22 13.94 -1.01
CA GLY A 113 -21.80 12.64 -1.35
C GLY A 113 -22.30 12.58 -2.80
N LYS A 114 -21.78 13.46 -3.67
CA LYS A 114 -22.23 13.61 -5.06
C LYS A 114 -21.21 13.11 -6.06
N ILE A 115 -21.70 12.54 -7.15
CA ILE A 115 -20.90 12.24 -8.35
C ILE A 115 -21.56 12.91 -9.54
N THR A 116 -20.75 13.49 -10.41
CA THR A 116 -21.20 14.23 -11.59
C THR A 116 -20.55 13.68 -12.86
N THR A 117 -21.36 13.50 -13.90
CA THR A 117 -20.87 13.05 -15.21
C THR A 117 -21.51 13.86 -16.31
N SER A 118 -20.69 14.39 -17.23
CA SER A 118 -21.19 15.11 -18.40
C SER A 118 -21.94 14.16 -19.33
N LEU A 119 -23.17 14.51 -19.70
CA LEU A 119 -23.97 13.75 -20.67
C LEU A 119 -23.34 13.73 -22.08
N ALA A 120 -22.37 14.61 -22.35
CA ALA A 120 -21.59 14.58 -23.58
C ALA A 120 -20.62 13.38 -23.64
N ASN A 121 -20.25 12.80 -22.49
CA ASN A 121 -19.45 11.58 -22.43
C ASN A 121 -20.38 10.37 -22.27
N THR A 122 -20.75 9.76 -23.40
CA THR A 122 -21.73 8.67 -23.42
C THR A 122 -21.27 7.43 -22.66
N ASP A 123 -19.98 7.11 -22.68
CA ASP A 123 -19.42 5.93 -22.02
C ASP A 123 -19.46 6.10 -20.50
N ALA A 124 -18.96 7.23 -20.00
CA ALA A 124 -19.03 7.55 -18.58
C ALA A 124 -20.48 7.69 -18.10
N THR A 125 -21.36 8.32 -18.89
CA THR A 125 -22.79 8.44 -18.56
C THR A 125 -23.46 7.06 -18.46
N THR A 126 -23.13 6.14 -19.37
CA THR A 126 -23.67 4.77 -19.35
C THR A 126 -23.20 4.01 -18.11
N ALA A 127 -21.93 4.14 -17.74
CA ALA A 127 -21.40 3.57 -16.51
C ALA A 127 -22.06 4.18 -15.26
N HIS A 128 -22.21 5.50 -15.23
CA HIS A 128 -22.82 6.21 -14.11
C HIS A 128 -24.28 5.79 -13.90
N LEU A 129 -25.06 5.72 -14.98
CA LEU A 129 -26.43 5.19 -14.94
C LEU A 129 -26.47 3.72 -14.51
N THR A 130 -25.51 2.90 -14.92
CA THR A 130 -25.42 1.50 -14.48
C THR A 130 -25.16 1.42 -12.97
N ALA A 131 -24.26 2.24 -12.44
CA ALA A 131 -23.99 2.31 -11.00
C ALA A 131 -25.24 2.77 -10.22
N ILE A 132 -25.97 3.77 -10.73
CA ILE A 132 -27.24 4.23 -10.14
C ILE A 132 -28.30 3.12 -10.15
N ILE A 133 -28.50 2.42 -11.29
CA ILE A 133 -29.52 1.36 -11.41
C ILE A 133 -29.23 0.17 -10.49
N ASN A 134 -27.96 -0.13 -10.26
CA ASN A 134 -27.54 -1.21 -9.36
C ASN A 134 -27.58 -0.82 -7.87
N ASN A 135 -27.95 0.43 -7.57
CA ASN A 135 -28.02 0.95 -6.22
C ASN A 135 -29.44 1.37 -5.85
N ASN A 136 -30.07 0.62 -4.94
CA ASN A 136 -31.47 0.86 -4.57
C ASN A 136 -31.71 2.18 -3.84
N ASP A 137 -30.67 2.76 -3.22
CA ASP A 137 -30.78 3.98 -2.42
C ASP A 137 -30.26 5.22 -3.19
N ALA A 138 -29.68 5.03 -4.38
CA ALA A 138 -29.16 6.11 -5.19
C ALA A 138 -30.27 6.95 -5.83
N GLN A 139 -30.09 8.26 -5.79
CA GLN A 139 -30.94 9.24 -6.45
C GLN A 139 -30.14 9.96 -7.52
N PHE A 140 -30.81 10.40 -8.58
CA PHE A 140 -30.16 11.19 -9.62
C PHE A 140 -31.02 12.33 -10.15
N THR A 141 -30.35 13.39 -10.56
CA THR A 141 -30.94 14.52 -11.29
C THR A 141 -30.13 14.77 -12.56
N ILE A 142 -30.73 15.44 -13.53
CA ILE A 142 -30.03 15.95 -14.71
C ILE A 142 -30.12 17.47 -14.67
N GLU A 143 -28.97 18.12 -14.55
CA GLU A 143 -28.86 19.57 -14.42
C GLU A 143 -27.85 20.07 -15.44
N ASN A 144 -28.24 21.02 -16.30
CA ASN A 144 -27.34 21.66 -17.27
C ASN A 144 -26.47 20.69 -18.10
N ASN A 145 -27.07 19.60 -18.61
CA ASN A 145 -26.37 18.56 -19.38
C ASN A 145 -25.34 17.74 -18.57
N VAL A 146 -25.50 17.69 -17.25
CA VAL A 146 -24.72 16.88 -16.32
C VAL A 146 -25.66 15.93 -15.56
N LEU A 147 -25.31 14.65 -15.50
CA LEU A 147 -25.91 13.66 -14.63
C LEU A 147 -25.30 13.80 -13.24
N VAL A 148 -26.12 14.07 -12.23
CA VAL A 148 -25.69 14.18 -10.83
C VAL A 148 -26.34 13.05 -10.06
N SER A 149 -25.57 12.32 -9.26
CA SER A 149 -26.10 11.28 -8.37
C SER A 149 -25.72 11.51 -6.91
N GLU A 150 -26.59 11.08 -6.02
CA GLU A 150 -26.40 11.03 -4.56
C GLU A 150 -26.71 9.62 -4.05
N GLY A 151 -26.17 9.24 -2.89
CA GLY A 151 -26.46 7.96 -2.26
C GLY A 151 -25.87 6.74 -2.97
N LEU A 152 -24.88 6.93 -3.86
CA LEU A 152 -24.13 5.82 -4.41
C LEU A 152 -23.30 5.16 -3.29
N THR A 153 -23.64 3.90 -3.04
CA THR A 153 -22.86 2.95 -2.24
C THR A 153 -22.07 2.02 -3.19
N PRO A 154 -20.99 1.38 -2.70
CA PRO A 154 -20.24 0.42 -3.51
C PRO A 154 -21.12 -0.69 -4.03
N SER A 155 -20.87 -1.12 -5.27
CA SER A 155 -21.54 -2.28 -5.83
C SER A 155 -21.24 -3.56 -5.06
N VAL A 156 -22.12 -4.55 -5.21
CA VAL A 156 -21.88 -5.91 -4.70
C VAL A 156 -20.61 -6.43 -5.34
N ILE A 157 -19.56 -6.53 -4.54
CA ILE A 157 -18.27 -6.96 -5.06
C ILE A 157 -18.37 -8.45 -5.42
N ALA A 158 -17.96 -8.78 -6.65
CA ALA A 158 -17.91 -10.18 -7.08
C ALA A 158 -17.01 -11.00 -6.14
N THR A 159 -17.37 -12.25 -5.92
CA THR A 159 -16.56 -13.14 -5.08
C THR A 159 -15.17 -13.30 -5.68
N VAL A 160 -14.13 -12.99 -4.92
CA VAL A 160 -12.75 -13.24 -5.33
C VAL A 160 -12.58 -14.74 -5.57
N PRO A 161 -11.95 -15.16 -6.69
CA PRO A 161 -11.56 -16.54 -6.87
C PRO A 161 -10.77 -17.01 -5.65
N GLY A 162 -11.03 -18.23 -5.17
CA GLY A 162 -10.28 -18.76 -4.04
C GLY A 162 -8.78 -18.81 -4.33
N ALA A 163 -7.97 -18.41 -3.36
CA ALA A 163 -6.51 -18.55 -3.46
C ALA A 163 -6.15 -20.04 -3.54
N LYS A 164 -5.12 -20.38 -4.33
CA LYS A 164 -4.63 -21.76 -4.39
C LYS A 164 -3.65 -21.95 -3.25
N GLN A 165 -3.99 -22.80 -2.29
CA GLN A 165 -3.10 -23.15 -1.19
C GLN A 165 -2.09 -24.21 -1.61
N TYR A 166 -0.89 -24.16 -1.03
CA TYR A 166 0.03 -25.29 -1.09
C TYR A 166 -0.50 -26.44 -0.24
N THR A 167 -0.42 -27.67 -0.77
CA THR A 167 -0.65 -28.87 0.05
C THR A 167 0.54 -29.19 0.95
N THR A 168 1.74 -28.83 0.51
CA THR A 168 3.01 -29.02 1.22
C THR A 168 4.01 -27.95 0.76
N VAL A 169 4.79 -27.41 1.70
CA VAL A 169 5.97 -26.58 1.44
C VAL A 169 7.19 -27.21 2.13
N SER A 170 8.40 -26.74 1.82
CA SER A 170 9.59 -27.20 2.51
C SER A 170 9.54 -26.86 4.02
N ASN A 171 10.27 -27.63 4.83
CA ASN A 171 10.35 -27.40 6.27
C ASN A 171 10.88 -26.01 6.61
N ALA A 172 11.83 -25.50 5.82
CA ALA A 172 12.35 -24.15 5.99
C ALA A 172 11.21 -23.11 5.80
N THR A 173 10.43 -23.24 4.72
CA THR A 173 9.26 -22.40 4.46
C THR A 173 8.22 -22.46 5.58
N ALA A 174 7.82 -23.67 5.97
CA ALA A 174 6.85 -23.86 7.05
C ALA A 174 7.31 -23.25 8.38
N THR A 175 8.60 -23.37 8.70
CA THR A 175 9.17 -22.87 9.96
C THR A 175 9.07 -21.36 10.05
N TRP A 176 9.53 -20.62 9.03
CA TRP A 176 9.50 -19.16 9.11
C TRP A 176 8.07 -18.61 9.01
N ILE A 177 7.17 -19.24 8.25
CA ILE A 177 5.75 -18.85 8.21
C ILE A 177 5.12 -19.02 9.61
N SER A 178 5.40 -20.13 10.27
CA SER A 178 4.91 -20.38 11.64
C SER A 178 5.47 -19.37 12.66
N GLN A 179 6.75 -18.99 12.53
CA GLN A 179 7.35 -17.94 13.35
C GLN A 179 6.68 -16.59 13.11
N LEU A 180 6.47 -16.23 11.83
CA LEU A 180 5.78 -15.00 11.46
C LEU A 180 4.36 -14.96 12.02
N GLY A 181 3.59 -16.04 11.89
CA GLY A 181 2.25 -16.15 12.46
C GLY A 181 2.22 -16.09 14.00
N THR A 182 3.33 -16.41 14.68
CA THR A 182 3.42 -16.27 16.14
C THR A 182 3.79 -14.83 16.56
N LEU A 183 4.67 -14.18 15.82
CA LEU A 183 5.23 -12.87 16.19
C LEU A 183 4.36 -11.71 15.71
N SER A 184 3.83 -11.82 14.49
CA SER A 184 3.10 -10.76 13.80
C SER A 184 1.90 -10.24 14.61
N PRO A 185 1.04 -11.09 15.22
CA PRO A 185 -0.03 -10.60 16.09
C PRO A 185 0.46 -9.83 17.31
N GLY A 186 1.58 -10.26 17.90
CA GLY A 186 2.20 -9.58 19.04
C GLY A 186 2.78 -8.21 18.68
N TRP A 187 3.25 -8.02 17.44
CA TRP A 187 3.69 -6.73 16.92
C TRP A 187 2.51 -5.80 16.62
N ALA A 188 1.47 -6.33 15.98
CA ALA A 188 0.24 -5.59 15.71
C ALA A 188 -0.42 -5.09 16.99
N ALA A 189 -0.47 -5.92 18.05
CA ALA A 189 -1.05 -5.56 19.34
C ALA A 189 -0.32 -4.42 20.08
N GLN A 190 0.90 -4.06 19.68
CA GLN A 190 1.67 -2.92 20.23
C GLN A 190 1.34 -1.60 19.52
N ARG A 191 0.51 -1.64 18.48
CA ARG A 191 0.15 -0.49 17.65
C ARG A 191 -1.17 0.10 18.12
N ASP A 192 -1.30 1.41 17.93
CA ASP A 192 -2.55 2.12 18.20
C ASP A 192 -3.24 2.50 16.88
N PHE A 193 -4.16 1.65 16.45
CA PHE A 193 -4.99 1.86 15.25
C PHE A 193 -6.24 2.71 15.51
N THR A 194 -6.44 3.19 16.74
CA THR A 194 -7.66 3.95 17.11
C THR A 194 -7.61 5.42 16.68
N GLU A 195 -6.46 5.87 16.18
CA GLU A 195 -6.22 7.26 15.78
C GLU A 195 -5.88 7.38 14.29
N GLU A 196 -6.15 6.34 13.51
CA GLU A 196 -5.72 6.26 12.12
C GLU A 196 -6.36 7.35 11.25
N GLY A 197 -7.65 7.64 11.47
CA GLY A 197 -8.35 8.74 10.81
C GLY A 197 -7.72 10.10 11.09
N LYS A 198 -7.27 10.35 12.33
CA LYS A 198 -6.59 11.59 12.73
C LYS A 198 -5.19 11.68 12.13
N ARG A 199 -4.43 10.58 12.13
CA ARG A 199 -3.09 10.52 11.52
C ARG A 199 -3.12 10.90 10.04
N GLN A 200 -4.13 10.45 9.31
CA GLN A 200 -4.34 10.80 7.91
C GLN A 200 -4.54 12.31 7.72
N LEU A 201 -5.33 12.97 8.59
CA LEU A 201 -5.53 14.42 8.54
C LEU A 201 -4.27 15.22 8.88
N LEU A 202 -3.38 14.63 9.68
CA LEU A 202 -2.12 15.26 10.09
C LEU A 202 -0.95 14.95 9.14
N GLY A 203 -1.16 14.16 8.09
CA GLY A 203 -0.09 13.69 7.21
C GLY A 203 0.95 12.82 7.92
N MET A 204 0.59 12.20 9.04
CA MET A 204 1.47 11.33 9.82
C MET A 204 1.60 9.96 9.18
N VAL A 205 2.70 9.26 9.48
CA VAL A 205 2.90 7.87 9.07
C VAL A 205 1.85 6.98 9.75
N SER A 206 1.17 6.14 8.95
CA SER A 206 0.18 5.17 9.42
C SER A 206 0.83 4.13 10.34
N GLU A 207 0.13 3.64 11.38
CA GLU A 207 0.64 2.49 12.13
C GLU A 207 0.77 1.23 11.25
N VAL A 208 -0.04 1.13 10.20
CA VAL A 208 0.05 0.06 9.20
C VAL A 208 1.40 0.14 8.47
N ASP A 209 1.88 1.34 8.12
CA ASP A 209 3.18 1.51 7.45
C ASP A 209 4.35 1.14 8.38
N VAL A 210 4.25 1.52 9.66
CA VAL A 210 5.27 1.16 10.66
C VAL A 210 5.30 -0.36 10.87
N PHE A 211 4.13 -1.00 10.91
CA PHE A 211 4.02 -2.44 11.03
C PHE A 211 4.58 -3.16 9.79
N GLU A 212 4.30 -2.68 8.59
CA GLU A 212 4.89 -3.21 7.36
C GLU A 212 6.42 -3.17 7.40
N GLY A 213 7.00 -2.06 7.87
CA GLY A 213 8.45 -1.92 8.07
C GLY A 213 9.01 -2.98 9.02
N GLN A 214 8.31 -3.24 10.13
CA GLN A 214 8.72 -4.25 11.10
C GLN A 214 8.75 -5.68 10.53
N ILE A 215 7.79 -6.03 9.66
CA ILE A 215 7.77 -7.32 8.95
C ILE A 215 9.00 -7.44 8.03
N ARG A 216 9.32 -6.38 7.29
CA ARG A 216 10.48 -6.33 6.39
C ARG A 216 11.79 -6.46 7.15
N ASP A 217 11.93 -5.73 8.25
CA ASP A 217 13.13 -5.77 9.09
C ASP A 217 13.33 -7.17 9.70
N TRP A 218 12.25 -7.80 10.18
CA TRP A 218 12.31 -9.17 10.67
C TRP A 218 12.77 -10.14 9.58
N ALA A 219 12.20 -10.06 8.38
CA ALA A 219 12.59 -10.93 7.27
C ALA A 219 14.07 -10.75 6.91
N ALA A 220 14.54 -9.51 6.84
CA ALA A 220 15.94 -9.20 6.55
C ALA A 220 16.90 -9.75 7.61
N VAL A 221 16.61 -9.55 8.90
CA VAL A 221 17.43 -10.06 10.01
C VAL A 221 17.50 -11.58 10.04
N ASN A 222 16.44 -12.27 9.60
CA ASN A 222 16.37 -13.72 9.58
C ASN A 222 16.82 -14.34 8.23
N GLY A 223 17.30 -13.52 7.29
CA GLY A 223 17.76 -14.00 5.98
C GLY A 223 16.65 -14.62 5.13
N ILE A 224 15.42 -14.16 5.30
CA ILE A 224 14.24 -14.64 4.57
C ILE A 224 14.07 -13.77 3.33
N ASP A 225 14.06 -14.39 2.16
CA ASP A 225 13.83 -13.71 0.88
C ASP A 225 12.33 -13.42 0.69
N LEU A 226 11.86 -12.37 1.38
CA LEU A 226 10.47 -11.95 1.45
C LEU A 226 10.33 -10.51 0.91
N THR A 227 9.58 -10.37 -0.18
CA THR A 227 9.18 -9.08 -0.74
C THR A 227 7.76 -8.81 -0.30
N VAL A 228 7.60 -7.83 0.56
CA VAL A 228 6.29 -7.38 1.01
C VAL A 228 5.77 -6.28 0.08
N TYR A 229 4.46 -6.22 -0.15
CA TYR A 229 3.79 -5.03 -0.67
C TYR A 229 2.37 -4.98 -0.12
N ARG A 230 1.75 -3.80 -0.12
CA ARG A 230 0.41 -3.61 0.46
C ARG A 230 -0.69 -3.68 -0.60
N VAL A 231 -1.71 -4.46 -0.27
CA VAL A 231 -3.03 -4.40 -0.91
C VAL A 231 -4.07 -4.01 0.12
N VAL A 232 -5.27 -3.67 -0.34
CA VAL A 232 -6.41 -3.38 0.51
C VAL A 232 -7.57 -4.27 0.07
N ALA A 233 -8.22 -4.89 1.04
CA ALA A 233 -9.46 -5.60 0.84
C ALA A 233 -10.64 -4.69 1.23
N ASN A 234 -11.30 -4.11 0.23
CA ASN A 234 -12.49 -3.29 0.42
C ASN A 234 -13.71 -4.20 0.63
N PHE A 235 -14.56 -3.85 1.60
CA PHE A 235 -15.81 -4.56 1.90
C PHE A 235 -16.86 -3.58 2.42
N GLY A 236 -18.14 -3.88 2.16
CA GLY A 236 -19.23 -2.98 2.52
C GLY A 236 -19.11 -1.60 1.85
N ALA A 237 -19.63 -0.58 2.52
CA ALA A 237 -19.63 0.82 2.11
C ALA A 237 -18.41 1.64 2.57
N TYR A 238 -17.75 1.27 3.67
CA TYR A 238 -16.60 2.02 4.22
C TYR A 238 -15.48 1.11 4.76
N GLY A 239 -15.68 -0.20 4.69
CA GLY A 239 -14.72 -1.19 5.18
C GLY A 239 -13.52 -1.35 4.26
N SER A 240 -12.33 -1.34 4.83
CA SER A 240 -11.06 -1.45 4.12
C SER A 240 -10.04 -2.12 5.04
N LEU A 241 -9.70 -3.37 4.77
CA LEU A 241 -8.65 -4.08 5.49
C LEU A 241 -7.30 -3.92 4.76
N PRO A 242 -6.29 -3.24 5.34
CA PRO A 242 -4.94 -3.29 4.81
C PRO A 242 -4.34 -4.69 4.96
N ILE A 243 -3.73 -5.21 3.90
CA ILE A 243 -3.12 -6.54 3.87
C ILE A 243 -1.73 -6.44 3.28
N PHE A 244 -0.75 -7.03 3.94
CA PHE A 244 0.57 -7.20 3.39
C PHE A 244 0.64 -8.53 2.65
N VAL A 245 1.01 -8.45 1.37
CA VAL A 245 1.30 -9.63 0.56
C VAL A 245 2.79 -9.87 0.63
N GLY A 246 3.18 -10.90 1.38
CA GLY A 246 4.56 -11.34 1.48
C GLY A 246 4.85 -12.39 0.42
N VAL A 247 5.40 -11.99 -0.72
CA VAL A 247 5.85 -12.92 -1.77
C VAL A 247 7.24 -13.42 -1.41
N TYR A 248 7.48 -14.72 -1.54
CA TYR A 248 8.75 -15.32 -1.12
C TYR A 248 9.33 -16.29 -2.15
N GLN A 249 10.65 -16.47 -2.07
CA GLN A 249 11.37 -17.59 -2.65
C GLN A 249 12.22 -18.27 -1.56
N SER A 250 11.95 -19.54 -1.27
CA SER A 250 12.71 -20.30 -0.27
C SER A 250 13.11 -21.66 -0.84
N GLY A 251 14.37 -21.77 -1.25
CA GLY A 251 14.86 -22.94 -1.97
C GLY A 251 14.13 -23.12 -3.31
N SER A 252 13.36 -24.21 -3.43
CA SER A 252 12.50 -24.49 -4.59
C SER A 252 11.08 -23.94 -4.46
N ASP A 253 10.69 -23.46 -3.28
CA ASP A 253 9.33 -22.97 -3.03
C ASP A 253 9.21 -21.51 -3.48
N THR A 254 8.15 -21.19 -4.21
CA THR A 254 7.81 -19.80 -4.59
C THR A 254 6.34 -19.56 -4.33
N GLY A 255 6.02 -18.64 -3.44
CA GLY A 255 4.65 -18.45 -3.01
C GLY A 255 4.40 -17.08 -2.46
N PHE A 256 3.27 -16.95 -1.78
CA PHE A 256 2.99 -15.78 -0.96
C PHE A 256 2.23 -16.16 0.30
N VAL A 257 2.28 -15.27 1.28
CA VAL A 257 1.42 -15.25 2.46
C VAL A 257 0.68 -13.93 2.51
N LEU A 258 -0.48 -13.92 3.16
CA LEU A 258 -1.22 -12.72 3.48
C LEU A 258 -1.04 -12.43 4.95
N ILE A 259 -0.73 -11.19 5.29
CA ILE A 259 -0.56 -10.73 6.66
C ILE A 259 -1.54 -9.60 6.87
N ASP A 260 -2.39 -9.74 7.88
CA ASP A 260 -3.35 -8.74 8.27
C ASP A 260 -2.64 -7.50 8.82
N GLY A 261 -2.84 -6.35 8.18
CA GLY A 261 -2.17 -5.10 8.57
C GLY A 261 -2.68 -4.48 9.87
N VAL A 262 -3.71 -5.05 10.50
CA VAL A 262 -4.34 -4.54 11.72
C VAL A 262 -4.16 -5.47 12.90
N ASN A 263 -4.43 -6.77 12.76
CA ASN A 263 -4.28 -7.73 13.87
C ASN A 263 -3.04 -8.62 13.73
N GLY A 264 -2.32 -8.53 12.61
CA GLY A 264 -1.08 -9.27 12.38
C GLY A 264 -1.27 -10.76 12.06
N GLU A 265 -2.49 -11.26 11.96
CA GLU A 265 -2.76 -12.64 11.60
C GLU A 265 -2.23 -12.99 10.21
N VAL A 266 -1.78 -14.24 10.06
CA VAL A 266 -1.10 -14.71 8.83
C VAL A 266 -1.90 -15.84 8.21
N ASP A 267 -2.18 -15.71 6.91
CA ASP A 267 -2.85 -16.73 6.09
C ASP A 267 -1.94 -17.19 4.94
N GLY A 268 -2.09 -18.45 4.53
CA GLY A 268 -1.24 -19.15 3.57
C GLY A 268 -0.47 -20.33 4.20
N PRO A 269 0.50 -20.92 3.47
CA PRO A 269 1.08 -20.47 2.21
C PRO A 269 0.19 -20.66 0.97
N PHE A 270 0.27 -19.71 0.04
CA PHE A 270 -0.40 -19.73 -1.25
C PHE A 270 0.56 -19.86 -2.43
N VAL A 271 0.07 -20.45 -3.53
CA VAL A 271 0.81 -20.68 -4.77
C VAL A 271 1.03 -19.36 -5.50
N SER A 272 2.27 -19.09 -5.93
CA SER A 272 2.57 -17.87 -6.70
C SER A 272 1.67 -17.70 -7.93
N GLY A 273 1.20 -16.47 -8.16
CA GLY A 273 0.29 -16.16 -9.27
C GLY A 273 -1.16 -16.65 -9.08
N SER A 274 -1.53 -17.18 -7.90
CA SER A 274 -2.94 -17.39 -7.56
C SER A 274 -3.63 -16.10 -7.13
N ALA A 275 -4.95 -16.16 -7.05
CA ALA A 275 -5.76 -15.06 -6.54
C ALA A 275 -5.38 -14.70 -5.10
N ILE A 276 -5.53 -13.43 -4.74
CA ILE A 276 -5.43 -12.94 -3.35
C ILE A 276 -6.80 -13.10 -2.71
N ASP A 277 -6.92 -13.96 -1.71
CA ASP A 277 -8.18 -14.21 -1.01
C ASP A 277 -8.09 -13.74 0.45
N PRO A 278 -8.57 -12.53 0.77
CA PRO A 278 -8.47 -11.94 2.11
C PRO A 278 -9.55 -12.43 3.08
N ARG A 279 -10.50 -13.28 2.63
CA ARG A 279 -11.69 -13.62 3.43
C ARG A 279 -11.34 -14.34 4.73
N GLY A 280 -10.30 -15.17 4.72
CA GLY A 280 -9.80 -15.85 5.93
C GLY A 280 -9.43 -14.85 7.01
N LEU A 281 -8.70 -13.79 6.64
CA LEU A 281 -8.30 -12.71 7.54
C LEU A 281 -9.47 -11.81 7.95
N LEU A 282 -10.35 -11.45 7.00
CA LEU A 282 -11.51 -10.59 7.27
C LEU A 282 -12.47 -11.17 8.32
N VAL A 283 -12.66 -12.50 8.34
CA VAL A 283 -13.52 -13.16 9.34
C VAL A 283 -12.97 -12.99 10.77
N LEU A 284 -11.67 -12.74 10.94
CA LEU A 284 -11.04 -12.50 12.23
C LEU A 284 -11.36 -11.11 12.80
N HIS A 285 -11.90 -10.19 11.99
CA HIS A 285 -12.36 -8.87 12.43
C HIS A 285 -13.81 -8.87 12.93
N GLY A 286 -14.42 -10.05 13.13
CA GLY A 286 -15.70 -10.21 13.81
C GLY A 286 -16.81 -9.31 13.24
N GLY A 287 -17.44 -8.52 14.11
CA GLY A 287 -18.57 -7.64 13.77
C GLY A 287 -18.29 -6.55 12.73
N ALA A 288 -17.03 -6.38 12.31
CA ALA A 288 -16.70 -5.50 11.20
C ALA A 288 -17.03 -6.10 9.84
N PHE A 289 -16.86 -7.42 9.64
CA PHE A 289 -17.06 -8.10 8.37
C PHE A 289 -18.19 -9.14 8.44
N VAL A 290 -19.10 -9.09 7.47
CA VAL A 290 -20.18 -10.06 7.33
C VAL A 290 -19.76 -11.14 6.33
N SER A 291 -19.60 -12.37 6.83
CA SER A 291 -19.24 -13.52 5.99
C SER A 291 -20.24 -13.71 4.84
N GLY A 292 -19.73 -14.03 3.65
CA GLY A 292 -20.51 -14.17 2.43
C GLY A 292 -20.75 -12.87 1.67
N THR A 293 -20.34 -11.72 2.21
CA THR A 293 -20.32 -10.46 1.46
C THR A 293 -19.13 -10.41 0.49
N GLY A 294 -19.27 -9.58 -0.56
CA GLY A 294 -18.24 -9.35 -1.55
C GLY A 294 -17.02 -8.64 -0.97
N VAL A 295 -15.84 -8.92 -1.56
CA VAL A 295 -14.57 -8.28 -1.18
C VAL A 295 -13.78 -7.93 -2.43
N GLN A 296 -13.24 -6.72 -2.50
CA GLN A 296 -12.44 -6.26 -3.64
C GLN A 296 -11.01 -6.07 -3.19
N VAL A 297 -10.06 -6.66 -3.92
CA VAL A 297 -8.64 -6.47 -3.63
C VAL A 297 -8.06 -5.42 -4.57
N VAL A 298 -7.54 -4.35 -3.99
CA VAL A 298 -6.89 -3.26 -4.72
C VAL A 298 -5.47 -3.04 -4.25
N ASP A 299 -4.58 -2.65 -5.16
CA ASP A 299 -3.22 -2.25 -4.83
C ASP A 299 -3.27 -0.93 -4.05
N ALA A 300 -2.63 -0.88 -2.87
CA ALA A 300 -2.79 0.25 -1.96
C ALA A 300 -2.15 1.54 -2.48
N GLU A 301 -1.14 1.44 -3.35
CA GLU A 301 -0.46 2.62 -3.90
C GLU A 301 -1.23 3.17 -5.10
N THR A 302 -1.68 2.28 -5.98
CA THR A 302 -2.24 2.66 -7.28
C THR A 302 -3.76 2.68 -7.33
N GLY A 303 -4.45 2.05 -6.37
CA GLY A 303 -5.92 1.89 -6.36
C GLY A 303 -6.45 0.87 -7.38
N LYS A 304 -5.56 0.29 -8.21
CA LYS A 304 -5.92 -0.65 -9.28
C LYS A 304 -6.27 -2.03 -8.73
N CYS A 305 -7.05 -2.80 -9.49
CA CYS A 305 -7.39 -4.17 -9.09
C CYS A 305 -6.13 -5.01 -8.95
N ALA A 306 -6.02 -5.70 -7.82
CA ALA A 306 -4.90 -6.57 -7.48
C ALA A 306 -5.42 -7.99 -7.17
N GLU A 307 -6.22 -8.55 -8.07
CA GLU A 307 -6.86 -9.85 -7.87
C GLU A 307 -5.87 -11.01 -7.73
N VAL A 308 -4.65 -10.86 -8.24
CA VAL A 308 -3.61 -11.89 -8.28
C VAL A 308 -2.34 -11.40 -7.62
N ALA A 309 -1.71 -12.27 -6.82
CA ALA A 309 -0.44 -11.94 -6.21
C ALA A 309 0.65 -11.73 -7.26
N LYS A 310 1.44 -10.66 -7.09
CA LYS A 310 2.60 -10.40 -7.95
C LYS A 310 3.54 -11.60 -7.87
N GLY A 311 4.02 -12.08 -9.02
CA GLY A 311 5.03 -13.13 -9.03
C GLY A 311 6.31 -12.65 -8.33
N TRP A 312 7.06 -13.60 -7.78
CA TRP A 312 8.39 -13.29 -7.23
C TRP A 312 9.26 -12.64 -8.30
N LYS A 313 9.82 -11.47 -8.00
CA LYS A 313 10.76 -10.78 -8.89
C LYS A 313 12.15 -10.81 -8.23
N ASN A 314 13.11 -11.44 -8.90
CA ASN A 314 14.55 -11.39 -8.54
C ASN A 314 15.18 -10.00 -8.70
N THR A 315 14.37 -8.97 -8.97
CA THR A 315 14.81 -7.61 -9.24
C THR A 315 13.90 -6.67 -8.45
N PRO A 316 14.44 -5.79 -7.58
CA PRO A 316 13.64 -4.76 -6.94
C PRO A 316 12.90 -3.94 -8.01
N PRO A 317 11.68 -3.45 -7.72
CA PRO A 317 11.02 -2.48 -8.60
C PRO A 317 11.96 -1.29 -8.86
N PRO A 318 12.03 -0.74 -10.09
CA PRO A 318 12.68 0.53 -10.32
C PRO A 318 12.10 1.58 -9.36
N GLY A 319 12.94 2.24 -8.56
CA GLY A 319 12.51 3.23 -7.56
C GLY A 319 12.18 2.71 -6.16
N TYR A 320 12.32 1.40 -5.88
CA TYR A 320 12.13 0.89 -4.51
C TYR A 320 13.41 1.12 -3.68
N PHE A 321 13.40 2.15 -2.83
CA PHE A 321 14.41 2.39 -1.81
C PHE A 321 13.88 1.87 -0.45
N PRO A 322 14.69 1.23 0.41
CA PRO A 322 14.46 1.39 1.84
C PRO A 322 14.54 2.89 2.11
N ARG A 323 13.44 3.51 2.57
CA ARG A 323 13.47 4.93 2.97
C ARG A 323 14.67 5.09 3.91
N PRO A 324 15.58 6.06 3.68
CA PRO A 324 16.50 6.45 4.71
C PRO A 324 15.65 6.77 5.93
N VAL A 325 15.92 6.10 7.05
CA VAL A 325 15.34 6.51 8.32
C VAL A 325 15.86 7.92 8.54
N LEU A 326 15.04 8.93 8.24
CA LEU A 326 15.34 10.28 8.68
C LEU A 326 15.55 10.19 10.19
N PRO A 327 16.56 10.86 10.76
CA PRO A 327 16.69 10.94 12.20
C PRO A 327 15.54 11.80 12.73
N ILE A 328 14.35 11.22 12.82
CA ILE A 328 13.29 11.74 13.66
C ILE A 328 13.75 11.35 15.05
N THR A 329 14.35 12.29 15.79
CA THR A 329 14.49 12.16 17.24
C THR A 329 13.09 12.17 17.83
N PRO A 330 12.53 11.05 18.30
CA PRO A 330 11.28 11.10 19.04
C PRO A 330 11.61 11.73 20.39
N VAL A 331 10.83 12.72 20.82
CA VAL A 331 10.89 13.19 22.20
C VAL A 331 10.30 12.08 23.06
N TRP A 332 11.14 11.20 23.57
CA TRP A 332 10.72 10.10 24.44
C TRP A 332 10.33 10.64 25.82
N PRO A 333 9.30 10.06 26.46
CA PRO A 333 8.98 10.36 27.85
C PRO A 333 10.21 10.13 28.76
N PRO A 334 10.43 10.97 29.80
CA PRO A 334 11.54 10.79 30.73
C PRO A 334 11.49 9.40 31.39
N GLY A 335 12.52 8.58 31.16
CA GLY A 335 12.70 7.29 31.85
C GLY A 335 12.72 6.05 30.95
N LEU A 336 12.42 6.17 29.66
CA LEU A 336 12.56 5.07 28.71
C LEU A 336 13.80 5.29 27.84
N GLN A 337 14.94 4.74 28.24
CA GLN A 337 16.08 4.56 27.34
C GLN A 337 15.81 3.34 26.46
N PRO A 338 15.87 3.46 25.12
CA PRO A 338 15.86 2.28 24.28
C PRO A 338 17.05 1.39 24.66
N SER A 339 16.82 0.08 24.66
CA SER A 339 17.91 -0.89 24.70
C SER A 339 18.87 -0.56 23.57
N PRO A 340 20.20 -0.49 23.80
CA PRO A 340 21.15 -0.13 22.76
C PRO A 340 20.94 -1.08 21.58
N VAL A 341 20.60 -0.52 20.43
CA VAL A 341 20.64 -1.23 19.15
C VAL A 341 22.02 -1.90 19.10
N PRO A 342 22.12 -3.22 18.89
CA PRO A 342 23.41 -3.88 18.75
C PRO A 342 24.17 -3.16 17.64
N VAL A 343 25.28 -2.51 18.00
CA VAL A 343 26.21 -1.96 17.03
C VAL A 343 26.72 -3.16 16.22
N CYS A 344 26.29 -3.25 14.97
CA CYS A 344 26.67 -4.31 14.07
C CYS A 344 28.20 -4.31 13.87
N GLY A 345 28.86 -5.32 14.44
CA GLY A 345 29.99 -6.04 13.85
C GLY A 345 31.33 -5.31 13.72
N ASN A 346 32.23 -5.63 14.64
CA ASN A 346 33.68 -5.59 14.45
C ASN A 346 34.07 -6.26 13.09
N PRO A 347 34.92 -5.65 12.24
CA PRO A 347 35.30 -6.13 10.90
C PRO A 347 36.03 -7.49 10.80
N GLU A 348 36.13 -8.27 11.89
CA GLU A 348 36.89 -9.52 11.93
C GLU A 348 36.05 -10.82 11.75
N SER A 349 34.75 -10.72 11.48
CA SER A 349 33.90 -11.92 11.28
C SER A 349 33.64 -12.23 9.79
N PRO A 350 34.04 -13.41 9.25
CA PRO A 350 33.94 -13.72 7.82
C PRO A 350 32.54 -14.09 7.30
N ALA A 351 31.48 -14.04 8.11
CA ALA A 351 30.22 -14.74 7.80
C ALA A 351 28.94 -13.90 7.89
N ALA A 352 29.01 -12.57 7.97
CA ALA A 352 27.82 -11.71 7.90
C ALA A 352 27.84 -10.84 6.63
N PRO A 353 26.75 -10.73 5.86
CA PRO A 353 26.65 -9.74 4.80
C PRO A 353 26.68 -8.34 5.45
N ALA A 354 27.63 -7.51 5.04
CA ALA A 354 27.79 -6.17 5.57
C ALA A 354 26.57 -5.30 5.19
N CYS A 355 25.67 -5.06 6.14
CA CYS A 355 24.67 -4.01 6.05
C CYS A 355 25.37 -2.66 6.29
N TYR A 356 25.74 -1.94 5.22
CA TYR A 356 26.17 -0.55 5.35
C TYR A 356 24.94 0.38 5.28
N PRO A 357 24.70 1.22 6.29
CA PRO A 357 23.69 2.25 6.20
C PRO A 357 24.20 3.36 5.26
N PHE A 358 23.53 3.51 4.12
CA PHE A 358 23.69 4.69 3.26
C PHE A 358 23.07 5.89 3.99
N ASN A 359 23.90 6.70 4.67
CA ASN A 359 23.49 8.03 5.10
C ASN A 359 24.12 9.04 4.12
N PRO A 360 23.36 9.62 3.18
CA PRO A 360 23.90 10.64 2.29
C PRO A 360 24.41 11.82 3.13
N ASP A 361 25.62 12.29 2.85
CA ASP A 361 26.24 13.42 3.54
C ASP A 361 26.17 14.66 2.62
N PRO A 362 25.25 15.62 2.88
CA PRO A 362 25.09 16.80 2.03
C PRO A 362 26.34 17.68 1.94
N SER A 363 27.31 17.51 2.87
CA SER A 363 28.56 18.27 2.87
C SER A 363 29.60 17.77 1.84
N ARG A 364 29.33 16.66 1.14
CA ARG A 364 30.25 16.07 0.14
C ARG A 364 29.59 15.78 -1.22
N PRO A 365 29.20 16.80 -1.99
CA PRO A 365 28.74 16.64 -3.37
C PRO A 365 29.72 15.83 -4.23
N GLY A 366 29.25 14.83 -4.98
CA GLY A 366 30.10 14.01 -5.85
C GLY A 366 30.86 12.89 -5.14
N TRP A 367 30.47 12.53 -3.92
CA TRP A 367 31.07 11.39 -3.20
C TRP A 367 30.63 10.05 -3.78
N PHE A 368 31.56 9.11 -3.93
CA PHE A 368 31.30 7.72 -4.30
C PHE A 368 31.98 6.78 -3.31
N GLY A 369 31.30 5.70 -2.97
CA GLY A 369 31.87 4.59 -2.23
C GLY A 369 32.74 3.69 -3.10
N ASP A 370 33.42 2.75 -2.45
CA ASP A 370 34.26 1.75 -3.12
C ASP A 370 33.45 0.88 -4.08
N TYR A 371 34.11 0.36 -5.12
CA TYR A 371 33.50 -0.62 -6.01
C TYR A 371 33.43 -1.99 -5.35
N TYR A 372 32.22 -2.55 -5.29
CA TYR A 372 31.97 -3.92 -4.92
C TYR A 372 31.85 -4.79 -6.17
N CYS A 373 32.83 -5.66 -6.39
CA CYS A 373 32.91 -6.52 -7.56
C CYS A 373 32.48 -7.96 -7.24
N ARG A 374 31.61 -8.53 -8.08
CA ARG A 374 31.22 -9.94 -8.02
C ARG A 374 31.36 -10.61 -9.37
N THR A 375 31.78 -11.86 -9.38
CA THR A 375 31.91 -12.67 -10.59
C THR A 375 30.59 -13.40 -10.87
N SER A 376 30.10 -13.30 -12.09
CA SER A 376 28.92 -14.01 -12.59
C SER A 376 29.30 -14.73 -13.88
N GLY A 377 29.70 -16.00 -13.76
CA GLY A 377 30.28 -16.75 -14.88
C GLY A 377 31.63 -16.16 -15.31
N ALA A 378 31.80 -15.86 -16.59
CA ALA A 378 33.02 -15.23 -17.14
C ALA A 378 33.01 -13.69 -17.09
N VAL A 379 32.02 -13.11 -16.41
CA VAL A 379 31.78 -11.66 -16.35
C VAL A 379 32.03 -11.17 -14.94
N CYS A 380 32.80 -10.09 -14.81
CA CYS A 380 32.90 -9.34 -13.57
C CYS A 380 31.92 -8.15 -13.59
N ILE A 381 31.12 -8.03 -12.53
CA ILE A 381 30.19 -6.91 -12.33
C ILE A 381 30.65 -6.15 -11.09
N CYS A 382 31.04 -4.90 -11.26
CA CYS A 382 31.41 -4.00 -10.18
C CYS A 382 30.36 -2.91 -10.03
N ASP A 383 29.89 -2.70 -8.81
CA ASP A 383 28.94 -1.64 -8.47
C ASP A 383 29.59 -0.67 -7.49
N SER A 384 29.50 0.63 -7.77
CA SER A 384 29.80 1.71 -6.82
C SER A 384 28.56 2.59 -6.70
N TYR A 385 28.35 3.16 -5.53
CA TYR A 385 27.21 4.01 -5.22
C TYR A 385 27.73 5.35 -4.71
N GLY A 386 27.10 6.43 -5.13
CA GLY A 386 27.50 7.77 -4.77
C GLY A 386 26.33 8.74 -4.83
N GLN A 387 26.65 10.02 -4.72
CA GLN A 387 25.67 11.11 -4.78
C GLN A 387 26.16 12.21 -5.71
N GLU A 388 25.24 12.78 -6.48
CA GLU A 388 25.48 13.91 -7.39
C GLU A 388 24.46 15.02 -7.06
N ILE A 389 24.84 16.28 -7.24
CA ILE A 389 23.85 17.37 -7.22
C ILE A 389 23.25 17.40 -8.62
N ASP A 390 21.93 17.30 -8.73
CA ASP A 390 21.30 17.50 -10.04
C ASP A 390 21.36 18.98 -10.46
N ASN A 391 20.78 19.35 -11.60
CA ASN A 391 20.79 20.75 -12.05
C ASN A 391 19.88 21.68 -11.20
N THR A 392 19.21 21.14 -10.17
CA THR A 392 18.35 21.86 -9.24
C THR A 392 19.15 22.19 -7.97
N PRO A 393 19.29 23.49 -7.61
CA PRO A 393 20.06 23.88 -6.43
C PRO A 393 19.57 23.18 -5.16
N GLY A 394 20.46 22.41 -4.52
CA GLY A 394 20.20 21.74 -3.24
C GLY A 394 19.58 20.35 -3.33
N ASN A 395 19.28 19.84 -4.54
CA ASN A 395 18.77 18.49 -4.70
C ASN A 395 19.93 17.50 -4.91
N ILE A 396 20.00 16.49 -4.03
CA ILE A 396 21.02 15.45 -4.05
C ILE A 396 20.38 14.18 -4.58
N ILE A 397 20.89 13.68 -5.71
CA ILE A 397 20.45 12.42 -6.29
C ILE A 397 21.46 11.32 -5.97
N VAL A 398 20.95 10.14 -5.63
CA VAL A 398 21.78 8.96 -5.43
C VAL A 398 22.01 8.29 -6.78
N ILE A 399 23.26 7.97 -7.07
CA ILE A 399 23.67 7.40 -8.35
C ILE A 399 24.39 6.08 -8.13
N ARG A 400 24.17 5.15 -9.07
CA ARG A 400 24.90 3.89 -9.13
C ARG A 400 25.75 3.87 -10.38
N ILE A 401 27.03 3.56 -10.22
CA ILE A 401 27.90 3.21 -11.33
C ILE A 401 28.00 1.69 -11.38
N ARG A 402 27.52 1.11 -12.48
CA ARG A 402 27.70 -0.32 -12.75
C ARG A 402 28.69 -0.50 -13.89
N CYS A 403 29.75 -1.25 -13.61
CA CYS A 403 30.78 -1.59 -14.57
C CYS A 403 30.77 -3.09 -14.83
N ILE A 404 30.84 -3.45 -16.11
CA ILE A 404 30.83 -4.84 -16.55
C ILE A 404 32.08 -5.08 -17.39
N SER A 405 32.87 -6.08 -17.01
CA SER A 405 34.06 -6.51 -17.77
C SER A 405 34.02 -8.02 -18.01
N LEU A 406 34.65 -8.45 -19.11
CA LEU A 406 34.89 -9.86 -19.40
C LEU A 406 36.22 -10.25 -18.72
N GLY A 407 36.18 -11.28 -17.86
CA GLY A 407 37.34 -11.73 -17.08
C GLY A 407 37.07 -11.84 -15.58
N GLY A 408 38.09 -12.27 -14.84
CA GLY A 408 38.03 -12.41 -13.38
C GLY A 408 37.87 -11.05 -12.69
N CYS A 409 37.16 -11.03 -11.56
CA CYS A 409 37.07 -9.81 -10.77
C CYS A 409 38.40 -9.49 -10.09
N PRO A 410 38.80 -8.21 -10.04
CA PRO A 410 39.99 -7.83 -9.31
C PRO A 410 39.75 -8.06 -7.81
N THR A 411 40.77 -8.58 -7.11
CA THR A 411 40.67 -8.97 -5.69
C THR A 411 41.02 -7.78 -4.79
N GLY A 412 40.05 -7.22 -4.09
CA GLY A 412 40.22 -6.16 -3.08
C GLY A 412 39.16 -5.06 -3.15
N PRO A 413 39.04 -4.20 -2.12
CA PRO A 413 38.25 -2.98 -2.20
C PRO A 413 38.95 -1.96 -3.11
N PHE A 414 38.22 -1.40 -4.08
CA PHE A 414 38.74 -0.37 -4.99
C PHE A 414 38.11 0.97 -4.66
N THR A 415 38.93 1.89 -4.19
CA THR A 415 38.51 3.26 -3.92
C THR A 415 38.26 3.99 -5.24
N ALA A 416 37.05 4.51 -5.41
CA ALA A 416 36.74 5.37 -6.55
C ALA A 416 37.56 6.68 -6.43
N PRO A 417 38.25 7.15 -7.48
CA PRO A 417 38.92 8.45 -7.44
C PRO A 417 37.91 9.58 -7.21
N PRO A 418 38.23 10.62 -6.42
CA PRO A 418 37.35 11.76 -6.26
C PRO A 418 37.13 12.50 -7.60
N GLY A 419 35.88 12.80 -7.94
CA GLY A 419 35.53 13.87 -8.88
C GLY A 419 35.27 13.52 -10.35
N THR A 420 35.22 12.25 -10.76
CA THR A 420 34.73 11.84 -12.11
C THR A 420 34.34 10.35 -12.13
N PRO A 421 33.37 9.93 -12.98
CA PRO A 421 32.97 8.53 -13.10
C PRO A 421 34.02 7.76 -13.91
N HIS A 422 35.19 7.51 -13.33
CA HIS A 422 36.16 6.62 -13.92
C HIS A 422 35.81 5.17 -13.59
N GLY A 423 35.83 4.32 -14.63
CA GLY A 423 35.61 2.89 -14.48
C GLY A 423 36.71 2.20 -13.67
N PRO A 424 36.47 0.95 -13.20
CA PRO A 424 37.45 0.20 -12.45
C PRO A 424 38.73 0.00 -13.27
N PRO A 425 39.87 -0.24 -12.61
CA PRO A 425 41.12 -0.56 -13.29
C PRO A 425 40.92 -1.82 -14.14
N GLY A 426 40.97 -1.69 -15.47
CA GLY A 426 40.73 -2.82 -16.40
C GLY A 426 39.79 -2.57 -17.58
N GLY A 427 39.26 -1.35 -17.75
CA GLY A 427 38.61 -0.94 -19.02
C GLY A 427 37.23 -1.53 -19.30
N GLY A 428 36.44 -1.83 -18.26
CA GLY A 428 35.04 -2.25 -18.42
C GLY A 428 34.13 -1.12 -18.94
N ASN A 429 33.07 -1.48 -19.67
CA ASN A 429 32.01 -0.55 -20.04
C ASN A 429 31.20 -0.21 -18.78
N CYS A 430 31.39 0.99 -18.25
CA CYS A 430 30.62 1.50 -17.12
C CYS A 430 29.40 2.28 -17.60
N LYS A 431 28.25 2.02 -16.99
CA LYS A 431 27.05 2.81 -17.16
C LYS A 431 26.69 3.45 -15.82
N GLN A 432 26.58 4.77 -15.82
CA GLN A 432 25.96 5.50 -14.74
C GLN A 432 24.44 5.32 -14.87
N GLN A 433 23.80 4.94 -13.76
CA GLN A 433 22.36 4.84 -13.65
C GLN A 433 21.93 5.88 -12.63
N HIS A 434 21.18 6.87 -13.11
CA HIS A 434 20.48 7.84 -12.27
C HIS A 434 19.23 7.18 -11.71
N TRP A 435 19.00 7.35 -10.41
CA TRP A 435 17.81 6.86 -9.73
C TRP A 435 16.99 8.12 -9.41
N TYR A 436 15.96 8.36 -10.23
CA TYR A 436 14.97 9.42 -10.00
C TYR A 436 13.87 8.91 -9.08
#